data_AF-A0A1J8PWI2-F1
#
_entry.id   AF-A0A1J8PWI2-F1
#
_cell.length_a   1.000
_cell.length_b   1.000
_cell.length_c   1.000
_cell.angle_alpha   90.00
_cell.angle_beta   90.00
_cell.angle_gamma   90.00
#
_symmetry.space_group_name_H-M   'P 1'
#
loop_
_entity.id
_entity.type
_entity.pdbx_description
1 polymer ?
#
loop_
_entity_poly.entity_id
_entity_poly.type
_entity_poly.pdbx_seq_one_letter_code
_entity_poly.pdbx_strand_id
1 'polypeptide(L)'
;MVLLNKEASAKIFQEKNQKHKRNIIDLHRLHVPEAESHFKEAVEAARERRKLSLLVIVGKGIHSNGGIPKIKPTIYALGERLGMIVNVDPRNDGCLVVNFK
;
A
#
# COMPACT_ATOMS: atom_id res chain seq x y z
N MET A 1 23.02 -13.23 2.25
CA MET A 1 23.01 -11.92 2.94
C MET A 1 22.32 -10.89 2.03
N VAL A 2 21.00 -10.91 1.90
CA VAL A 2 19.98 -10.08 2.60
C VAL A 2 20.14 -8.55 2.44
N LEU A 3 20.89 -8.06 1.44
CA LEU A 3 20.89 -6.63 1.06
C LEU A 3 20.24 -6.35 -0.31
N LEU A 4 20.32 -7.31 -1.24
CA LEU A 4 19.80 -7.19 -2.60
C LEU A 4 18.26 -7.08 -2.71
N ASN A 5 17.51 -7.45 -1.66
CA ASN A 5 16.05 -7.44 -1.71
C ASN A 5 15.44 -6.07 -1.41
N LYS A 6 16.07 -5.25 -0.55
CA LYS A 6 15.52 -3.93 -0.18
C LYS A 6 15.70 -2.90 -1.30
N GLU A 7 16.90 -2.80 -1.86
CA GLU A 7 17.20 -1.85 -2.93
C GLU A 7 16.50 -2.22 -4.25
N ALA A 8 16.39 -3.51 -4.56
CA ALA A 8 15.62 -3.97 -5.71
C ALA A 8 14.12 -3.67 -5.55
N SER A 9 13.57 -3.84 -4.34
CA SER A 9 12.17 -3.52 -4.06
C SER A 9 11.88 -2.02 -4.19
N ALA A 10 12.78 -1.16 -3.72
CA ALA A 10 12.65 0.30 -3.85
C ALA A 10 12.69 0.76 -5.31
N LYS A 11 13.55 0.15 -6.15
CA LYS A 11 13.62 0.46 -7.58
C LYS A 11 12.33 0.05 -8.32
N ILE A 12 11.80 -1.13 -8.00
CA ILE A 12 10.52 -1.62 -8.55
C ILE A 12 9.35 -0.74 -8.07
N PHE A 13 9.37 -0.28 -6.81
CA PHE A 13 8.39 0.65 -6.27
C PHE A 13 8.36 1.96 -7.06
N GLN A 14 9.52 2.58 -7.31
CA GLN A 14 9.60 3.82 -8.09
C GLN A 14 9.11 3.62 -9.53
N GLU A 15 9.56 2.57 -10.22
CA GLU A 15 9.16 2.31 -11.61
C GLU A 15 7.66 1.99 -11.75
N LYS A 16 7.10 1.22 -10.81
CA LYS A 16 5.66 0.90 -10.83
C LYS A 16 4.79 2.09 -10.48
N ASN A 17 5.13 2.83 -9.43
CA ASN A 17 4.33 4.00 -9.03
C ASN A 17 4.46 5.16 -10.05
N GLN A 18 5.52 5.23 -10.85
CA GLN A 18 5.58 6.12 -12.01
C GLN A 18 4.63 5.69 -13.15
N LYS A 19 4.40 4.38 -13.34
CA LYS A 19 3.51 3.84 -14.39
C LYS A 19 2.05 3.77 -13.98
N HIS A 20 1.75 3.74 -12.69
CA HIS A 20 0.38 3.65 -12.22
C HIS A 20 -0.37 4.98 -12.32
N LYS A 21 -1.70 4.91 -12.49
CA LYS A 21 -2.57 6.09 -12.47
C LYS A 21 -2.34 6.86 -11.16
N ARG A 22 -2.49 8.20 -11.19
CA ARG A 22 -2.21 9.15 -10.09
C ARG A 22 -2.81 8.84 -8.69
N ASN A 23 -3.61 7.79 -8.53
CA ASN A 23 -4.27 7.39 -7.28
C ASN A 23 -4.00 5.92 -6.91
N ILE A 24 -2.89 5.33 -7.35
CA ILE A 24 -2.48 3.97 -6.96
C ILE A 24 -1.12 4.07 -6.29
N ILE A 25 -0.98 3.42 -5.13
CA ILE A 25 0.30 3.20 -4.47
C ILE A 25 0.55 1.71 -4.29
N ASP A 26 1.73 1.25 -4.71
CA ASP A 26 2.13 -0.14 -4.60
C ASP A 26 3.06 -0.36 -3.40
N LEU A 27 2.54 -0.91 -2.29
CA LEU A 27 3.27 -1.23 -1.06
C LEU A 27 3.71 -2.71 -0.99
N HIS A 28 3.47 -3.50 -2.05
CA HIS A 28 3.88 -4.91 -2.03
C HIS A 28 5.39 -5.03 -1.79
N ARG A 29 5.80 -6.02 -0.98
CA ARG A 29 7.20 -6.34 -0.64
C ARG A 29 7.95 -5.31 0.22
N LEU A 30 7.32 -4.23 0.66
CA LEU A 30 7.90 -3.34 1.66
C LEU A 30 7.89 -3.97 3.06
N HIS A 31 8.73 -3.48 3.97
CA HIS A 31 8.56 -3.80 5.38
C HIS A 31 7.37 -3.03 5.97
N VAL A 32 6.78 -3.56 7.05
CA VAL A 32 5.59 -2.94 7.68
C VAL A 32 5.80 -1.45 8.02
N PRO A 33 6.91 -1.03 8.66
CA PRO A 33 7.13 0.39 8.96
C PRO A 33 7.29 1.27 7.71
N GLU A 34 7.95 0.74 6.67
CA GLU A 34 8.14 1.45 5.40
C GLU A 34 6.79 1.64 4.68
N ALA A 35 5.96 0.60 4.69
CA ALA A 35 4.61 0.64 4.12
C ALA A 35 3.72 1.66 4.83
N GLU A 36 3.78 1.74 6.16
CA GLU A 36 3.03 2.73 6.94
C GLU A 36 3.44 4.17 6.61
N SER A 37 4.75 4.45 6.53
CA SER A 37 5.25 5.79 6.18
C SER A 37 4.80 6.20 4.79
N HIS A 38 5.02 5.34 3.78
CA HIS A 38 4.60 5.64 2.41
C HIS A 38 3.09 5.75 2.24
N PHE A 39 2.30 4.97 2.99
CA PHE A 39 0.86 5.10 2.99
C PHE A 39 0.41 6.47 3.53
N LYS A 40 1.01 6.96 4.63
CA LYS A 40 0.71 8.29 5.19
C LYS A 40 1.03 9.40 4.20
N GLU A 41 2.23 9.36 3.61
CA GLU A 41 2.64 10.33 2.58
C GLU A 41 1.67 10.34 1.39
N ALA A 42 1.24 9.17 0.93
CA ALA A 42 0.29 9.05 -0.18
C ALA A 42 -1.11 9.57 0.18
N VAL A 43 -1.56 9.35 1.42
CA VAL A 43 -2.82 9.88 1.95
C VAL A 43 -2.78 11.40 2.01
N GLU A 44 -1.70 11.98 2.52
CA GLU A 44 -1.50 13.44 2.57
C GLU A 44 -1.50 14.04 1.17
N ALA A 45 -0.68 13.50 0.27
CA ALA A 45 -0.63 13.95 -1.13
C ALA A 45 -1.98 13.81 -1.85
N ALA A 46 -2.76 12.76 -1.56
CA ALA A 46 -4.10 12.57 -2.11
C ALA A 46 -5.11 13.58 -1.57
N ARG A 47 -5.04 13.92 -0.27
CA ARG A 47 -5.87 14.95 0.36
C ARG A 47 -5.57 16.34 -0.19
N GLU A 48 -4.30 16.70 -0.33
CA GLU A 48 -3.89 17.97 -0.96
C GLU A 48 -4.42 18.11 -2.39
N ARG A 49 -4.42 17.01 -3.14
CA ARG A 49 -4.94 16.94 -4.51
C ARG A 49 -6.46 16.75 -4.57
N ARG A 50 -7.18 16.85 -3.44
CA ARG A 50 -8.64 16.65 -3.29
C ARG A 50 -9.14 15.37 -3.98
N LYS A 51 -8.41 14.27 -3.82
CA LYS A 51 -8.84 12.96 -4.33
C LYS A 51 -9.93 12.37 -3.43
N LEU A 52 -10.86 11.67 -4.06
CA LEU A 52 -11.93 10.95 -3.36
C LEU A 52 -11.49 9.55 -2.90
N SER A 53 -10.50 8.96 -3.57
CA SER A 53 -10.02 7.62 -3.25
C SER A 53 -8.57 7.38 -3.64
N LEU A 54 -7.96 6.40 -2.97
CA LEU A 54 -6.61 5.88 -3.18
C LEU A 54 -6.66 4.36 -3.22
N LEU A 55 -6.05 3.78 -4.25
CA LEU A 55 -5.87 2.33 -4.40
C LEU A 55 -4.50 1.94 -3.82
N VAL A 56 -4.48 0.95 -2.93
CA VAL A 56 -3.28 0.55 -2.21
C VAL A 56 -3.01 -0.92 -2.44
N ILE A 57 -1.95 -1.24 -3.17
CA ILE A 57 -1.55 -2.62 -3.45
C ILE A 57 -0.69 -3.10 -2.28
N VAL A 58 -1.22 -4.00 -1.45
CA VAL A 58 -0.52 -4.59 -0.30
C VAL A 58 0.07 -5.97 -0.62
N GLY A 59 -0.28 -6.52 -1.79
CA GLY A 59 0.09 -7.87 -2.21
C GLY A 59 -0.88 -8.93 -1.67
N LYS A 60 -0.99 -10.05 -2.39
CA LYS A 60 -1.99 -11.11 -2.12
C LYS A 60 -1.68 -11.99 -0.89
N GLY A 61 -0.52 -11.82 -0.24
CA GLY A 61 -0.12 -12.65 0.91
C GLY A 61 0.26 -14.11 0.59
N ILE A 62 0.03 -14.58 -0.65
CA ILE A 62 0.20 -15.97 -1.11
C ILE A 62 1.61 -16.57 -0.98
N HIS A 63 2.66 -15.74 -0.90
CA HIS A 63 4.06 -16.21 -0.78
C HIS A 63 4.71 -15.85 0.57
N SER A 64 3.91 -15.54 1.60
CA SER A 64 4.47 -15.27 2.93
C SER A 64 5.01 -16.57 3.54
N ASN A 65 6.32 -16.82 3.40
CA ASN A 65 7.02 -17.89 4.11
C ASN A 65 6.97 -17.57 5.61
N GLY A 66 6.06 -18.22 6.34
CA GLY A 66 5.69 -17.89 7.73
C GLY A 66 4.23 -17.45 7.93
N GLY A 67 3.42 -17.39 6.87
CA GLY A 67 1.95 -17.45 6.93
C GLY A 67 1.19 -16.21 7.44
N ILE A 68 1.85 -15.12 7.82
CA ILE A 68 1.15 -13.92 8.34
C ILE A 68 1.36 -12.74 7.38
N PRO A 69 0.39 -12.42 6.50
CA PRO A 69 0.41 -11.19 5.75
C PRO A 69 0.25 -10.00 6.71
N LYS A 70 1.36 -9.33 7.06
CA LYS A 70 1.35 -8.23 8.05
C LYS A 70 0.98 -6.87 7.44
N ILE A 71 1.32 -6.61 6.18
CA ILE A 71 1.09 -5.31 5.55
C ILE A 71 -0.41 -5.02 5.39
N LYS A 72 -1.18 -5.98 4.84
CA LYS A 72 -2.63 -5.84 4.63
C LYS A 72 -3.39 -5.41 5.90
N PRO A 73 -3.33 -6.15 7.03
CA PRO A 73 -4.02 -5.76 8.24
C PRO A 73 -3.48 -4.46 8.84
N THR A 74 -2.18 -4.19 8.75
CA THR A 74 -1.59 -2.95 9.24
C THR A 74 -2.12 -1.72 8.49
N ILE A 75 -2.07 -1.75 7.15
CA ILE A 75 -2.55 -0.63 6.34
C ILE A 75 -4.07 -0.46 6.46
N TYR A 76 -4.81 -1.56 6.56
CA TYR A 76 -6.24 -1.52 6.83
C TYR A 76 -6.54 -0.80 8.15
N ALA A 77 -5.91 -1.24 9.25
CA ALA A 77 -6.12 -0.65 10.57
C ALA A 77 -5.66 0.82 10.63
N LEU A 78 -4.57 1.17 9.95
CA LEU A 78 -4.08 2.54 9.87
C LEU A 78 -5.06 3.43 9.11
N GLY A 79 -5.64 2.97 8.00
CA GLY A 79 -6.61 3.74 7.23
C GLY A 79 -7.90 4.01 8.02
N GLU A 80 -8.43 2.99 8.70
CA GLU A 80 -9.58 3.13 9.60
C GLU A 80 -9.29 4.11 10.75
N ARG A 81 -8.10 4.03 11.36
CA ARG A 81 -7.66 4.97 12.43
C ARG A 81 -7.59 6.42 11.95
N LEU A 82 -7.27 6.64 10.68
CA LEU A 82 -7.22 7.96 10.05
C LEU A 82 -8.61 8.45 9.59
N GLY A 83 -9.68 7.70 9.90
CA GLY A 83 -11.07 8.07 9.61
C GLY A 83 -11.52 7.81 8.17
N MET A 84 -10.74 7.03 7.42
CA MET A 84 -11.03 6.67 6.03
C MET A 84 -11.82 5.37 5.97
N ILE A 85 -12.55 5.16 4.88
CA ILE A 85 -13.23 3.88 4.63
C ILE A 85 -12.28 2.98 3.86
N VAL A 86 -11.84 1.87 4.45
CA VAL A 86 -10.94 0.92 3.80
C VAL A 86 -11.69 -0.35 3.40
N ASN A 87 -11.72 -0.64 2.10
CA ASN A 87 -12.33 -1.86 1.57
C ASN A 87 -11.29 -2.71 0.84
N VAL A 88 -11.46 -4.02 0.83
CA VAL A 88 -10.69 -4.90 -0.06
C VAL A 88 -11.31 -4.85 -1.45
N ASP A 89 -10.48 -4.73 -2.50
CA ASP A 89 -10.98 -4.79 -3.88
C ASP A 89 -11.57 -6.19 -4.16
N PRO A 90 -12.86 -6.30 -4.55
CA PRO A 90 -13.52 -7.58 -4.78
C PRO A 90 -12.92 -8.39 -5.95
N ARG A 91 -12.12 -7.76 -6.81
CA ARG A 91 -11.43 -8.41 -7.94
C ARG A 91 -9.97 -8.74 -7.61
N ASN A 92 -9.41 -8.17 -6.54
CA ASN A 92 -8.01 -8.36 -6.18
C ASN A 92 -7.79 -8.22 -4.66
N ASP A 93 -7.73 -9.36 -3.96
CA ASP A 93 -7.52 -9.41 -2.51
C ASP A 93 -6.20 -8.78 -2.01
N GLY A 94 -5.25 -8.54 -2.93
CA GLY A 94 -4.00 -7.83 -2.67
C GLY A 94 -4.08 -6.32 -2.86
N CYS A 95 -5.28 -5.77 -3.08
CA CYS A 95 -5.53 -4.34 -3.27
C CYS A 95 -6.58 -3.87 -2.26
N LEU A 96 -6.33 -2.72 -1.64
CA LEU A 96 -7.26 -2.02 -0.78
C LEU A 96 -7.73 -0.74 -1.49
N VAL A 97 -9.03 -0.47 -1.42
CA VAL A 97 -9.65 0.77 -1.87
C VAL A 97 -9.90 1.63 -0.64
N VAL A 98 -9.15 2.71 -0.52
CA VAL A 98 -9.25 3.68 0.58
C VAL A 98 -10.02 4.89 0.07
N ASN A 99 -11.18 5.17 0.67
CA ASN A 99 -11.97 6.34 0.33
C ASN A 99 -11.78 7.44 1.39
N PHE A 100 -11.49 8.65 0.91
CA PHE A 100 -11.41 9.84 1.74
C PHE A 100 -12.83 10.39 1.91
N LYS A 101 -13.19 10.73 3.16
CA LYS A 101 -14.44 11.44 3.46
C LYS A 101 -14.29 12.93 3.17
#